data_AF-Q4V1C7-F1
#
_entry.id   AF-Q4V1C7-F1
#
_cell.length_a   1.000
_cell.length_b   1.000
_cell.length_c   1.000
_cell.angle_alpha   90.00
_cell.angle_beta   90.00
_cell.angle_gamma   90.00
#
_symmetry.space_group_name_H-M   'P 1'
#
loop_
_entity.id
_entity.type
_entity.pdbx_description
1 polymer ?
#
loop_
_entity_poly.entity_id
_entity_poly.type
_entity_poly.pdbx_seq_one_letter_code
_entity_poly.pdbx_strand_id
1 'polypeptide(L)'
;MGAATVTLSEITELLSNWHDSIRELDHEKSTNLFGEIKNKIDKIEENQNVLLYYSLLEFRHNMLNKDYEGSKKSLEKIEDFNKPSEELLNYYYNFFKAIHNTEIGEYKKAGEYFDKAKQLIANIPAEIEKAEFYYKVAAFYYQVRQPLEAVKYANRALKFFEPETGYELNIAACNNILGLTCTSLKQYEYAEEYFIKALDIVTKKHNTMLGLKIRHNLGFLYAEQDLSEAAIRNLTTAIDTPEKSYKAIFLIARENYKLGNTEESLKFIILAKKTPSSRSVKGYSPVSRWEMNWLRTRDGKKPS
;
A
#
# COMPACT_ATOMS: atom_id res chain seq x y z
N MET A 1 -12.14 -40.40 19.92
CA MET A 1 -11.82 -39.72 18.65
C MET A 1 -10.67 -38.79 18.94
N GLY A 2 -9.44 -39.19 18.56
CA GLY A 2 -8.27 -38.33 18.75
C GLY A 2 -8.40 -37.11 17.85
N ALA A 3 -8.28 -35.91 18.41
CA ALA A 3 -8.14 -34.71 17.61
C ALA A 3 -6.94 -34.90 16.69
N ALA A 4 -7.13 -34.80 15.37
CA ALA A 4 -6.04 -34.90 14.41
C ALA A 4 -4.99 -33.84 14.78
N THR A 5 -3.83 -34.28 15.26
CA THR A 5 -2.71 -33.43 15.61
C THR A 5 -2.17 -32.85 14.30
N VAL A 6 -2.26 -31.53 14.14
CA VAL A 6 -1.72 -30.85 12.94
C VAL A 6 -0.21 -30.99 12.99
N THR A 7 0.39 -31.50 11.92
CA THR A 7 1.84 -31.71 11.89
C THR A 7 2.58 -30.38 11.67
N LEU A 8 3.84 -30.30 12.12
CA LEU A 8 4.69 -29.13 11.88
C LEU A 8 4.85 -28.84 10.37
N SER A 9 4.94 -29.89 9.55
CA SER A 9 5.05 -29.75 8.10
C SER A 9 3.78 -29.15 7.49
N GLU A 10 2.61 -29.63 7.91
CA GLU A 10 1.31 -29.13 7.42
C GLU A 10 1.12 -27.65 7.73
N ILE A 11 1.44 -27.22 8.96
CA ILE A 11 1.27 -25.80 9.32
C ILE A 11 2.28 -24.90 8.60
N THR A 12 3.52 -25.36 8.41
CA THR A 12 4.53 -24.60 7.66
C THR A 12 4.15 -24.43 6.19
N GLU A 13 3.56 -25.47 5.58
CA GLU A 13 3.03 -25.38 4.22
C GLU A 13 1.85 -24.40 4.13
N LEU A 14 0.90 -24.46 5.08
CA LEU A 14 -0.21 -23.50 5.14
C LEU A 14 0.27 -22.06 5.30
N LEU A 15 1.26 -21.82 6.17
CA LEU A 15 1.86 -20.49 6.35
C LEU A 15 2.53 -20.00 5.06
N SER A 16 3.23 -20.88 4.34
CA SER A 16 3.85 -20.54 3.05
C SER A 16 2.80 -20.19 1.99
N ASN A 17 1.74 -21.00 1.86
CA ASN A 17 0.62 -20.74 0.95
C ASN A 17 -0.11 -19.44 1.30
N TRP A 18 -0.25 -19.14 2.60
CA TRP A 18 -0.83 -17.87 3.04
C TRP A 18 0.07 -16.69 2.68
N HIS A 19 1.38 -16.81 2.87
CA HIS A 19 2.32 -15.79 2.45
C HIS A 19 2.26 -15.54 0.94
N ASP A 20 2.19 -16.59 0.13
CA ASP A 20 2.05 -16.49 -1.32
C ASP A 20 0.78 -15.71 -1.70
N SER A 21 -0.37 -16.05 -1.11
CA SER A 21 -1.64 -15.32 -1.35
C SER A 21 -1.56 -13.84 -0.99
N ILE A 22 -0.82 -13.49 0.07
CA ILE A 22 -0.56 -12.09 0.48
C ILE A 22 0.25 -11.34 -0.59
N ARG A 23 1.28 -11.99 -1.16
CA ARG A 23 2.16 -11.39 -2.19
C ARG A 23 1.47 -11.26 -3.54
N GLU A 24 0.62 -12.23 -3.89
CA GLU A 24 -0.25 -12.25 -5.09
C GLU A 24 -1.37 -11.19 -5.02
N LEU A 25 -1.56 -10.57 -3.85
CA LEU A 25 -2.65 -9.64 -3.56
C LEU A 25 -4.05 -10.28 -3.70
N ASP A 26 -4.14 -11.60 -3.48
CA ASP A 26 -5.39 -12.35 -3.43
C ASP A 26 -6.00 -12.26 -2.02
N HIS A 27 -6.82 -11.23 -1.84
CA HIS A 27 -7.44 -10.92 -0.55
C HIS A 27 -8.40 -12.03 -0.06
N GLU A 28 -9.10 -12.71 -0.96
CA GLU A 28 -10.07 -13.74 -0.60
C GLU A 28 -9.35 -14.99 -0.11
N LYS A 29 -8.41 -15.50 -0.90
CA LYS A 29 -7.57 -16.64 -0.54
C LYS A 29 -6.79 -16.38 0.75
N SER A 30 -6.21 -15.18 0.91
CA SER A 30 -5.48 -14.80 2.12
C SER A 30 -6.37 -14.80 3.36
N THR A 31 -7.62 -14.32 3.25
CA THR A 31 -8.55 -14.28 4.39
C THR A 31 -9.02 -15.68 4.79
N ASN A 32 -9.29 -16.55 3.81
CA ASN A 32 -9.67 -17.94 4.06
C ASN A 32 -8.55 -18.72 4.75
N LEU A 33 -7.31 -18.62 4.23
CA LEU A 33 -6.14 -19.27 4.82
C LEU A 33 -5.84 -18.75 6.23
N PHE A 34 -5.99 -17.44 6.47
CA PHE A 34 -5.82 -16.88 7.81
C PHE A 34 -6.79 -17.51 8.82
N GLY A 35 -8.06 -17.65 8.46
CA GLY A 35 -9.08 -18.29 9.30
C GLY A 35 -8.77 -19.76 9.59
N GLU A 36 -8.30 -20.52 8.58
CA GLU A 36 -7.91 -21.92 8.75
C GLU A 36 -6.71 -22.05 9.70
N ILE A 37 -5.65 -21.29 9.47
CA ILE A 37 -4.40 -21.34 10.24
C ILE A 37 -4.67 -20.98 11.71
N LYS A 38 -5.48 -19.94 11.96
CA LYS A 38 -5.84 -19.51 13.32
C LYS A 38 -6.52 -20.62 14.13
N ASN A 39 -7.30 -21.49 13.51
CA ASN A 39 -7.97 -22.61 14.17
C ASN A 39 -7.03 -23.82 14.45
N LYS A 40 -5.82 -23.80 13.89
CA LYS A 40 -4.82 -24.88 13.94
C LYS A 40 -3.57 -24.50 14.72
N ILE A 41 -3.20 -23.22 14.76
CA ILE A 41 -1.92 -22.75 15.33
C ILE A 41 -1.80 -23.00 16.83
N ASP A 42 -2.90 -23.01 17.58
CA ASP A 42 -2.88 -23.31 19.02
C ASP A 42 -2.76 -24.82 19.33
N LYS A 43 -2.79 -25.69 18.29
CA LYS A 43 -2.80 -27.16 18.43
C LYS A 43 -1.47 -27.82 18.05
N ILE A 44 -0.47 -27.03 17.65
CA ILE A 44 0.86 -27.53 17.29
C ILE A 44 1.79 -27.51 18.50
N GLU A 45 2.81 -28.36 18.49
CA GLU A 45 3.91 -28.29 19.46
C GLU A 45 4.59 -26.91 19.39
N GLU A 46 4.95 -26.35 20.54
CA GLU A 46 5.54 -25.01 20.63
C GLU A 46 6.86 -24.94 19.85
N ASN A 47 6.80 -24.38 18.63
CA ASN A 47 7.96 -24.09 17.81
C ASN A 47 8.09 -22.57 17.64
N GLN A 48 9.12 -21.99 18.24
CA GLN A 48 9.32 -20.53 18.23
C GLN A 48 9.41 -19.93 16.82
N ASN A 49 10.02 -20.64 15.86
CA ASN A 49 10.16 -20.14 14.49
C ASN A 49 8.81 -20.13 13.77
N VAL A 50 7.99 -21.17 13.93
CA VAL A 50 6.65 -21.23 13.33
C VAL A 50 5.71 -20.19 13.94
N LEU A 51 5.74 -20.02 15.27
CA LEU A 51 4.93 -19.02 15.95
C LEU A 51 5.35 -17.59 15.58
N LEU A 52 6.66 -17.35 15.44
CA LEU A 52 7.19 -16.08 14.95
C LEU A 52 6.77 -15.84 13.49
N TYR A 53 6.87 -16.85 12.62
CA TYR A 53 6.47 -16.72 11.22
C TYR A 53 4.98 -16.40 11.09
N TYR A 54 4.13 -17.12 11.82
CA TYR A 54 2.70 -16.82 11.94
C TYR A 54 2.47 -15.38 12.38
N SER A 55 3.14 -14.93 13.45
CA SER A 55 2.96 -13.58 14.00
C SER A 55 3.36 -12.49 13.00
N LEU A 56 4.43 -12.72 12.23
CA LEU A 56 4.88 -11.85 11.14
C LEU A 56 3.85 -11.77 10.00
N LEU A 57 3.29 -12.90 9.58
CA LEU A 57 2.26 -12.92 8.55
C LEU A 57 0.94 -12.32 9.02
N GLU A 58 0.53 -12.57 10.27
CA GLU A 58 -0.64 -11.94 10.91
C GLU A 58 -0.48 -10.42 10.95
N PHE A 59 0.69 -9.94 11.34
CA PHE A 59 1.03 -8.53 11.29
C PHE A 59 0.86 -7.95 9.88
N ARG A 60 1.42 -8.62 8.86
CA ARG A 60 1.33 -8.19 7.46
C ARG A 60 -0.12 -8.22 6.92
N HIS A 61 -0.90 -9.24 7.28
CA HIS A 61 -2.30 -9.39 6.89
C HIS A 61 -3.18 -8.29 7.50
N ASN A 62 -3.02 -8.03 8.80
CA ASN A 62 -3.75 -6.96 9.49
C ASN A 62 -3.43 -5.59 8.88
N MET A 63 -2.17 -5.33 8.51
CA MET A 63 -1.80 -4.10 7.79
C MET A 63 -2.53 -3.96 6.44
N LEU A 64 -2.65 -5.04 5.66
CA LEU A 64 -3.35 -5.02 4.36
C LEU A 64 -4.83 -4.72 4.51
N ASN A 65 -5.44 -5.27 5.55
CA ASN A 65 -6.86 -5.07 5.87
C ASN A 65 -7.14 -3.76 6.63
N LYS A 66 -6.11 -2.93 6.86
CA LYS A 66 -6.18 -1.70 7.66
C LYS A 66 -6.67 -1.93 9.10
N ASP A 67 -6.48 -3.13 9.64
CA ASP A 67 -6.71 -3.42 11.04
C ASP A 67 -5.50 -2.95 11.86
N TYR A 68 -5.51 -1.67 12.23
CA TYR A 68 -4.42 -1.06 12.98
C TYR A 68 -4.29 -1.62 14.40
N GLU A 69 -5.40 -1.98 15.03
CA GLU A 69 -5.38 -2.54 16.39
C GLU A 69 -4.83 -3.97 16.38
N GLY A 70 -5.29 -4.81 15.44
CA GLY A 70 -4.74 -6.13 15.22
C GLY A 70 -3.27 -6.09 14.86
N SER A 71 -2.87 -5.19 13.95
CA SER A 71 -1.47 -4.98 13.57
C SER A 71 -0.60 -4.60 14.78
N LYS A 72 -1.07 -3.71 15.66
CA LYS A 72 -0.34 -3.36 16.88
C LYS A 72 -0.17 -4.56 17.82
N LYS A 73 -1.22 -5.35 18.04
CA LYS A 73 -1.16 -6.56 18.89
C LYS A 73 -0.20 -7.60 18.34
N SER A 74 -0.22 -7.85 17.03
CA SER A 74 0.73 -8.79 16.40
C SER A 74 2.17 -8.27 16.52
N LEU A 75 2.39 -6.95 16.41
CA LEU A 75 3.72 -6.35 16.61
C LEU A 75 4.23 -6.53 18.03
N GLU A 76 3.39 -6.30 19.06
CA GLU A 76 3.74 -6.53 20.47
C GLU A 76 4.17 -7.99 20.69
N LYS A 77 3.41 -8.95 20.17
CA LYS A 77 3.79 -10.38 20.21
C LYS A 77 5.13 -10.65 19.54
N ILE A 78 5.42 -10.01 18.40
CA ILE A 78 6.70 -10.17 17.68
C ILE A 78 7.88 -9.72 18.55
N GLU A 79 7.73 -8.67 19.37
CA GLU A 79 8.80 -8.21 20.27
C GLU A 79 9.06 -9.15 21.45
N ASP A 80 8.09 -9.99 21.83
CA ASP A 80 8.26 -10.99 22.90
C ASP A 80 9.13 -12.18 22.45
N PHE A 81 9.31 -12.37 21.14
CA PHE A 81 10.24 -13.37 20.61
C PHE A 81 11.68 -12.86 20.68
N ASN A 82 12.59 -13.79 20.97
CA ASN A 82 14.01 -13.52 20.74
C ASN A 82 14.24 -13.17 19.27
N LYS A 83 15.21 -12.28 19.00
CA LYS A 83 15.55 -11.89 17.63
C LYS A 83 15.78 -13.16 16.78
N PRO A 84 15.08 -13.33 15.64
CA PRO A 84 15.20 -14.53 14.83
C PRO A 84 16.64 -14.79 14.42
N SER A 85 17.13 -15.99 14.73
CA SER A 85 18.44 -16.49 14.31
C SER A 85 18.43 -16.95 12.85
N GLU A 86 17.26 -17.36 12.36
CA GLU A 86 17.04 -17.76 10.96
C GLU A 86 17.01 -16.54 10.04
N GLU A 87 17.80 -16.57 8.96
CA GLU A 87 17.97 -15.43 8.06
C GLU A 87 16.66 -14.99 7.40
N LEU A 88 15.80 -15.93 7.00
CA LEU A 88 14.52 -15.66 6.36
C LEU A 88 13.55 -14.92 7.29
N LEU A 89 13.41 -15.41 8.53
CA LEU A 89 12.54 -14.77 9.53
C LEU A 89 13.09 -13.40 9.95
N ASN A 90 14.41 -13.26 10.05
CA ASN A 90 15.04 -11.97 10.30
C ASN A 90 14.83 -10.99 9.14
N TYR A 91 14.85 -11.47 7.89
CA TYR A 91 14.48 -10.67 6.73
C TYR A 91 13.03 -10.19 6.83
N TYR A 92 12.06 -11.09 7.03
CA TYR A 92 10.64 -10.71 7.16
C TYR A 92 10.38 -9.76 8.33
N TYR A 93 11.01 -10.00 9.48
CA TYR A 93 10.94 -9.12 10.63
C TYR A 93 11.33 -7.67 10.30
N ASN A 94 12.48 -7.47 9.65
CA ASN A 94 12.92 -6.14 9.27
C ASN A 94 12.05 -5.58 8.12
N PHE A 95 11.75 -6.39 7.11
CA PHE A 95 11.00 -5.97 5.94
C PHE A 95 9.58 -5.50 6.29
N PHE A 96 8.84 -6.27 7.07
CA PHE A 96 7.46 -5.90 7.45
C PHE A 96 7.43 -4.68 8.37
N LYS A 97 8.40 -4.54 9.28
CA LYS A 97 8.56 -3.31 10.07
C LYS A 97 8.89 -2.11 9.18
N ALA A 98 9.69 -2.26 8.14
CA ALA A 98 9.98 -1.18 7.19
C ALA A 98 8.71 -0.72 6.46
N ILE A 99 7.90 -1.67 5.98
CA ILE A 99 6.60 -1.37 5.34
C ILE A 99 5.69 -0.64 6.33
N HIS A 100 5.55 -1.15 7.55
CA HIS A 100 4.68 -0.54 8.57
C HIS A 100 5.09 0.90 8.88
N ASN A 101 6.38 1.13 9.16
CA ASN A 101 6.90 2.47 9.45
C ASN A 101 6.72 3.41 8.25
N THR A 102 6.73 2.90 7.02
CA THR A 102 6.42 3.70 5.82
C THR A 102 4.95 4.15 5.82
N GLU A 103 4.01 3.24 6.09
CA GLU A 103 2.57 3.53 6.09
C GLU A 103 2.16 4.53 7.18
N ILE A 104 2.78 4.47 8.36
CA ILE A 104 2.50 5.41 9.46
C ILE A 104 3.31 6.72 9.36
N GLY A 105 4.19 6.86 8.36
CA GLY A 105 4.97 8.08 8.11
C GLY A 105 6.25 8.22 8.95
N GLU A 106 6.68 7.17 9.66
CA GLU A 106 7.94 7.11 10.42
C GLU A 106 9.12 6.78 9.50
N TYR A 107 9.35 7.63 8.48
CA TYR A 107 10.25 7.35 7.36
C TYR A 107 11.71 7.09 7.76
N LYS A 108 12.18 7.72 8.85
CA LYS A 108 13.54 7.47 9.36
C LYS A 108 13.70 6.01 9.81
N LYS A 109 12.77 5.52 10.64
CA LYS A 109 12.76 4.12 11.09
C LYS A 109 12.54 3.16 9.92
N ALA A 110 11.66 3.52 8.98
CA ALA A 110 11.43 2.72 7.79
C ALA A 110 12.74 2.50 7.00
N GLY A 111 13.52 3.57 6.78
CA GLY A 111 14.84 3.48 6.13
C GLY A 111 15.81 2.55 6.88
N GLU A 112 15.93 2.71 8.20
CA GLU A 112 16.79 1.84 9.03
C GLU A 112 16.41 0.35 8.92
N TYR A 113 15.12 0.04 8.86
CA TYR A 113 14.63 -1.33 8.68
C TYR A 113 14.82 -1.84 7.25
N PHE A 114 14.61 -1.01 6.22
CA PHE A 114 14.93 -1.37 4.83
C PHE A 114 16.40 -1.67 4.64
N ASP A 115 17.31 -0.92 5.27
CA ASP A 115 18.75 -1.17 5.20
C ASP A 115 19.11 -2.53 5.81
N LYS A 116 18.51 -2.88 6.95
CA LYS A 116 18.68 -4.21 7.57
C LYS A 116 18.14 -5.33 6.68
N ALA A 117 16.94 -5.17 6.12
CA ALA A 117 16.34 -6.16 5.22
C ALA A 117 17.16 -6.31 3.92
N LYS A 118 17.72 -5.22 3.40
CA LYS A 118 18.59 -5.21 2.21
C LYS A 118 19.88 -6.01 2.38
N GLN A 119 20.41 -6.09 3.61
CA GLN A 119 21.60 -6.91 3.88
C GLN A 119 21.30 -8.41 3.79
N LEU A 120 20.03 -8.80 3.96
CA LEU A 120 19.60 -10.20 4.00
C LEU A 120 19.00 -10.67 2.67
N ILE A 121 18.40 -9.77 1.88
CA ILE A 121 17.67 -10.12 0.64
C ILE A 121 18.54 -10.80 -0.43
N ALA A 122 19.86 -10.62 -0.39
CA ALA A 122 20.79 -11.31 -1.28
C ALA A 122 20.86 -12.83 -1.02
N ASN A 123 20.60 -13.25 0.22
CA ASN A 123 20.65 -14.65 0.65
C ASN A 123 19.30 -15.36 0.47
N ILE A 124 18.23 -14.62 0.15
CA ILE A 124 16.90 -15.19 -0.04
C ILE A 124 16.81 -15.79 -1.46
N PRO A 125 16.61 -17.12 -1.61
CA PRO A 125 16.67 -17.77 -2.92
C PRO A 125 15.51 -17.40 -3.85
N ALA A 126 14.33 -17.15 -3.31
CA ALA A 126 13.14 -16.89 -4.09
C ALA A 126 13.22 -15.51 -4.77
N GLU A 127 13.28 -15.48 -6.10
CA GLU A 127 13.36 -14.24 -6.87
C GLU A 127 12.15 -13.32 -6.64
N ILE A 128 11.00 -13.91 -6.34
CA ILE A 128 9.78 -13.15 -6.06
C ILE A 128 9.83 -12.35 -4.75
N GLU A 129 10.60 -12.82 -3.76
CA GLU A 129 10.86 -12.06 -2.53
C GLU A 129 11.64 -10.78 -2.86
N LYS A 130 12.61 -10.89 -3.78
CA LYS A 130 13.37 -9.74 -4.27
C LYS A 130 12.46 -8.77 -5.02
N ALA A 131 11.52 -9.29 -5.81
CA ALA A 131 10.54 -8.48 -6.53
C ALA A 131 9.67 -7.64 -5.58
N GLU A 132 9.07 -8.26 -4.55
CA GLU A 132 8.25 -7.53 -3.56
C GLU A 132 9.12 -6.52 -2.80
N PHE A 133 10.33 -6.91 -2.39
CA PHE A 133 11.27 -6.02 -1.72
C PHE A 133 11.52 -4.75 -2.52
N TYR A 134 11.91 -4.88 -3.79
CA TYR A 134 12.19 -3.72 -4.65
C TYR A 134 10.95 -2.87 -4.88
N TYR A 135 9.77 -3.47 -5.03
CA TYR A 135 8.52 -2.71 -5.16
C TYR A 135 8.23 -1.87 -3.91
N LYS A 136 8.37 -2.44 -2.71
CA LYS A 136 8.15 -1.72 -1.44
C LYS A 136 9.19 -0.64 -1.20
N VAL A 137 10.45 -0.88 -1.55
CA VAL A 137 11.51 0.14 -1.51
C VAL A 137 11.21 1.28 -2.50
N ALA A 138 10.68 0.98 -3.69
CA ALA A 138 10.27 2.01 -4.64
C ALA A 138 9.14 2.90 -4.08
N ALA A 139 8.13 2.29 -3.46
CA ALA A 139 7.05 3.01 -2.80
C ALA A 139 7.58 3.89 -1.65
N PHE A 140 8.52 3.39 -0.86
CA PHE A 140 9.20 4.17 0.19
C PHE A 140 9.92 5.39 -0.40
N TYR A 141 10.75 5.21 -1.44
CA TYR A 141 11.47 6.32 -2.07
C TYR A 141 10.55 7.36 -2.69
N TYR A 142 9.39 6.95 -3.21
CA TYR A 142 8.35 7.89 -3.63
C TYR A 142 7.86 8.74 -2.46
N GLN A 143 7.56 8.14 -1.29
CA GLN A 143 7.09 8.87 -0.11
C GLN A 143 8.12 9.87 0.43
N VAL A 144 9.41 9.49 0.43
CA VAL A 144 10.50 10.38 0.88
C VAL A 144 11.00 11.34 -0.20
N ARG A 145 10.26 11.49 -1.31
CA ARG A 145 10.53 12.41 -2.42
C ARG A 145 11.91 12.21 -3.07
N GLN A 146 12.31 10.96 -3.25
CA GLN A 146 13.50 10.56 -4.01
C GLN A 146 13.08 9.86 -5.32
N PRO A 147 12.62 10.63 -6.32
CA PRO A 147 11.96 10.07 -7.50
C PRO A 147 12.89 9.19 -8.35
N LEU A 148 14.18 9.50 -8.43
CA LEU A 148 15.13 8.69 -9.21
C LEU A 148 15.32 7.29 -8.61
N GLU A 149 15.41 7.18 -7.28
CA GLU A 149 15.47 5.89 -6.61
C GLU A 149 14.13 5.14 -6.72
N ALA A 150 12.99 5.84 -6.62
CA ALA A 150 11.68 5.24 -6.82
C ALA A 150 11.56 4.59 -8.22
N VAL A 151 11.94 5.31 -9.29
CA VAL A 151 11.94 4.77 -10.67
C VAL A 151 12.87 3.57 -10.81
N LYS A 152 14.10 3.68 -10.28
CA LYS A 152 15.10 2.62 -10.34
C LYS A 152 14.62 1.33 -9.68
N TYR A 153 14.08 1.42 -8.45
CA TYR A 153 13.59 0.25 -7.74
C TYR A 153 12.28 -0.30 -8.31
N ALA A 154 11.37 0.54 -8.80
CA ALA A 154 10.14 0.08 -9.46
C ALA A 154 10.46 -0.71 -10.74
N ASN A 155 11.37 -0.20 -11.58
CA ASN A 155 11.83 -0.92 -12.77
C ASN A 155 12.59 -2.20 -12.41
N ARG A 156 13.33 -2.21 -11.30
CA ARG A 156 13.97 -3.43 -10.82
C ARG A 156 12.94 -4.48 -10.40
N ALA A 157 11.88 -4.08 -9.71
CA ALA A 157 10.78 -4.99 -9.35
C ALA A 157 10.08 -5.55 -10.59
N LEU A 158 9.79 -4.71 -11.60
CA LEU A 158 9.19 -5.14 -12.87
C LEU A 158 9.98 -6.25 -13.55
N LYS A 159 11.32 -6.13 -13.62
CA LYS A 159 12.18 -7.17 -14.21
C LYS A 159 12.02 -8.56 -13.58
N PHE A 160 11.62 -8.63 -12.31
CA PHE A 160 11.36 -9.90 -11.63
C PHE A 160 9.89 -10.33 -11.73
N PHE A 161 8.93 -9.40 -11.76
CA PHE A 161 7.51 -9.75 -11.86
C PHE A 161 7.06 -10.10 -13.28
N GLU A 162 7.61 -9.45 -14.31
CA GLU A 162 7.16 -9.62 -15.71
C GLU A 162 7.28 -11.05 -16.25
N PRO A 163 8.32 -11.84 -15.92
CA PRO A 163 8.40 -13.24 -16.37
C PRO A 163 7.44 -14.20 -15.63
N GLU A 164 6.92 -13.79 -14.46
CA GLU A 164 6.22 -14.67 -13.54
C GLU A 164 4.69 -14.60 -13.73
N THR A 165 4.06 -15.77 -13.88
CA THR A 165 2.59 -15.85 -13.95
C THR A 165 1.96 -15.64 -12.58
N GLY A 166 0.84 -14.90 -12.51
CA GLY A 166 0.11 -14.65 -11.25
C GLY A 166 0.47 -13.33 -10.55
N TYR A 167 1.49 -12.61 -11.02
CA TYR A 167 1.96 -11.35 -10.43
C TYR A 167 1.56 -10.10 -11.20
N GLU A 168 0.55 -10.19 -12.06
CA GLU A 168 0.13 -9.05 -12.89
C GLU A 168 -0.39 -7.87 -12.03
N LEU A 169 -1.03 -8.13 -10.89
CA LEU A 169 -1.42 -7.07 -9.96
C LEU A 169 -0.21 -6.33 -9.37
N ASN A 170 0.91 -7.03 -9.14
CA ASN A 170 2.16 -6.42 -8.67
C ASN A 170 2.80 -5.59 -9.78
N ILE A 171 2.72 -6.04 -11.04
CA ILE A 171 3.12 -5.25 -12.22
C ILE A 171 2.29 -3.96 -12.29
N ALA A 172 0.96 -4.05 -12.15
CA ALA A 172 0.09 -2.87 -12.12
C ALA A 172 0.44 -1.91 -10.98
N ALA A 173 0.77 -2.44 -9.80
CA ALA A 173 1.19 -1.64 -8.66
C ALA A 173 2.54 -0.93 -8.89
N CYS A 174 3.51 -1.59 -9.54
CA CYS A 174 4.77 -0.98 -9.94
C CYS A 174 4.56 0.15 -10.97
N ASN A 175 3.74 -0.10 -12.00
CA ASN A 175 3.35 0.92 -12.98
C ASN A 175 2.66 2.11 -12.30
N ASN A 176 1.80 1.87 -11.30
CA ASN A 176 1.18 2.95 -10.53
C ASN A 176 2.21 3.81 -9.77
N ILE A 177 3.27 3.21 -9.19
CA ILE A 177 4.36 3.97 -8.56
C ILE A 177 5.15 4.78 -9.59
N LEU A 178 5.43 4.20 -10.76
CA LEU A 178 6.08 4.91 -11.87
C LEU A 178 5.24 6.10 -12.35
N GLY A 179 3.93 5.91 -12.52
CA GLY A 179 3.00 6.97 -12.90
C GLY A 179 2.95 8.12 -11.89
N LEU A 180 2.86 7.81 -10.60
CA LEU A 180 2.94 8.80 -9.52
C LEU A 180 4.28 9.55 -9.51
N THR A 181 5.37 8.82 -9.71
CA THR A 181 6.71 9.41 -9.72
C THR A 181 6.90 10.33 -10.92
N CYS A 182 6.47 9.93 -12.12
CA CYS A 182 6.48 10.76 -13.32
C CYS A 182 5.59 11.99 -13.17
N THR A 183 4.43 11.87 -12.52
CA THR A 183 3.55 13.02 -12.18
C THR A 183 4.31 14.03 -11.32
N SER A 184 5.03 13.58 -10.29
CA SER A 184 5.82 14.47 -9.42
C SER A 184 6.98 15.17 -10.14
N LEU A 185 7.48 14.57 -11.23
CA LEU A 185 8.50 15.12 -12.11
C LEU A 185 7.93 15.95 -13.26
N LYS A 186 6.61 16.13 -13.33
CA LYS A 186 5.88 16.78 -14.43
C LYS A 186 6.11 16.12 -15.81
N GLN A 187 6.41 14.83 -15.80
CA GLN A 187 6.51 13.98 -17.00
C GLN A 187 5.14 13.36 -17.26
N TYR A 188 4.19 14.18 -17.69
CA TYR A 188 2.77 13.84 -17.63
C TYR A 188 2.36 12.77 -18.64
N GLU A 189 2.95 12.78 -19.84
CA GLU A 189 2.70 11.79 -20.89
C GLU A 189 3.13 10.39 -20.44
N TYR A 190 4.34 10.28 -19.88
CA TYR A 190 4.81 9.03 -19.29
C TYR A 190 3.97 8.60 -18.10
N ALA A 191 3.55 9.55 -17.24
CA ALA A 191 2.70 9.23 -16.10
C ALA A 191 1.37 8.61 -16.53
N GLU A 192 0.73 9.19 -17.55
CA GLU A 192 -0.51 8.70 -18.12
C GLU A 192 -0.35 7.31 -18.73
N GLU A 193 0.71 7.08 -19.50
CA GLU A 193 1.01 5.76 -20.09
C GLU A 193 1.11 4.67 -19.01
N TYR A 194 1.85 4.94 -17.93
CA TYR A 194 1.98 4.00 -16.82
C TYR A 194 0.65 3.74 -16.10
N PHE A 195 -0.16 4.78 -15.87
CA PHE A 195 -1.48 4.60 -15.26
C PHE A 195 -2.45 3.82 -16.15
N ILE A 196 -2.44 4.05 -17.47
CA ILE A 196 -3.27 3.30 -18.43
C ILE A 196 -2.85 1.83 -18.46
N LYS A 197 -1.55 1.53 -18.52
CA LYS A 197 -1.04 0.15 -18.41
C LYS A 197 -1.51 -0.54 -17.13
N ALA A 198 -1.41 0.16 -15.99
CA ALA A 198 -1.88 -0.37 -14.72
C ALA A 198 -3.41 -0.61 -14.71
N LEU A 199 -4.20 0.32 -15.29
CA LEU A 199 -5.65 0.18 -15.41
C LEU A 199 -6.07 -1.01 -16.29
N ASP A 200 -5.42 -1.22 -17.43
CA ASP A 200 -5.69 -2.35 -18.31
C ASP A 200 -5.52 -3.69 -17.56
N ILE A 201 -4.43 -3.83 -16.80
CA ILE A 201 -4.15 -5.04 -16.03
C ILE A 201 -5.22 -5.27 -14.95
N VAL A 202 -5.52 -4.27 -14.13
CA VAL A 202 -6.49 -4.45 -13.03
C VAL A 202 -7.91 -4.65 -13.53
N THR A 203 -8.26 -4.11 -14.71
CA THR A 203 -9.52 -4.42 -15.38
C THR A 203 -9.58 -5.88 -15.81
N LYS A 204 -8.53 -6.40 -16.45
CA LYS A 204 -8.44 -7.83 -16.84
C LYS A 204 -8.45 -8.78 -15.65
N LYS A 205 -7.86 -8.37 -14.52
CA LYS A 205 -7.81 -9.14 -13.28
C LYS A 205 -9.00 -8.87 -12.34
N HIS A 206 -9.98 -8.08 -12.78
CA HIS A 206 -11.17 -7.70 -12.00
C HIS A 206 -10.86 -7.14 -10.60
N ASN A 207 -9.70 -6.47 -10.43
CA ASN A 207 -9.30 -5.89 -9.14
C ASN A 207 -9.81 -4.45 -9.03
N THR A 208 -11.07 -4.31 -8.63
CA THR A 208 -11.75 -3.01 -8.47
C THR A 208 -11.01 -2.10 -7.49
N MET A 209 -10.52 -2.63 -6.36
CA MET A 209 -9.89 -1.82 -5.33
C MET A 209 -8.61 -1.12 -5.82
N LEU A 210 -7.72 -1.84 -6.52
CA LEU A 210 -6.52 -1.25 -7.10
C LEU A 210 -6.88 -0.31 -8.26
N GLY A 211 -7.88 -0.67 -9.08
CA GLY A 211 -8.39 0.20 -10.14
C GLY A 211 -8.86 1.56 -9.64
N LEU A 212 -9.59 1.62 -8.53
CA LEU A 212 -10.05 2.88 -7.94
C LEU A 212 -8.87 3.73 -7.40
N LYS A 213 -7.84 3.10 -6.83
CA LYS A 213 -6.60 3.79 -6.43
C LYS A 213 -5.86 4.38 -7.63
N ILE A 214 -5.76 3.65 -8.73
CA ILE A 214 -5.12 4.14 -9.95
C ILE A 214 -5.94 5.29 -10.56
N ARG A 215 -7.27 5.19 -10.59
CA ARG A 215 -8.14 6.30 -11.04
C ARG A 215 -7.99 7.55 -10.20
N HIS A 216 -7.83 7.41 -8.88
CA HIS A 216 -7.50 8.55 -8.02
C HIS A 216 -6.21 9.24 -8.48
N ASN A 217 -5.15 8.47 -8.72
CA ASN A 217 -3.85 8.99 -9.13
C ASN A 217 -3.88 9.60 -10.53
N LEU A 218 -4.63 9.02 -11.46
CA LEU A 218 -4.86 9.57 -12.79
C LEU A 218 -5.65 10.89 -12.72
N GLY A 219 -6.65 10.96 -11.84
CA GLY A 219 -7.36 12.20 -11.55
C GLY A 219 -6.46 13.28 -10.95
N PHE A 220 -5.54 12.91 -10.07
CA PHE A 220 -4.50 13.81 -9.56
C PHE A 220 -3.57 14.29 -10.68
N LEU A 221 -3.11 13.41 -11.56
CA LEU A 221 -2.30 13.78 -12.74
C LEU A 221 -2.98 14.84 -13.59
N TYR A 222 -4.26 14.66 -13.93
CA TYR A 222 -5.00 15.65 -14.73
C TYR A 222 -5.21 16.97 -13.97
N ALA A 223 -5.37 16.91 -12.65
CA ALA A 223 -5.51 18.10 -11.82
C ALA A 223 -4.21 18.94 -11.80
N GLU A 224 -3.04 18.31 -11.84
CA GLU A 224 -1.71 18.96 -11.95
C GLU A 224 -1.43 19.54 -13.35
N GLN A 225 -2.25 19.17 -14.34
CA GLN A 225 -2.23 19.72 -15.71
C GLN A 225 -3.33 20.77 -15.94
N ASP A 226 -4.08 21.15 -14.90
CA ASP A 226 -5.26 22.02 -15.00
C ASP A 226 -6.36 21.48 -15.94
N LEU A 227 -6.38 20.16 -16.19
CA LEU A 227 -7.42 19.46 -16.93
C LEU A 227 -8.57 19.08 -15.99
N SER A 228 -9.21 20.11 -15.41
CA SER A 228 -10.16 19.96 -14.29
C SER A 228 -11.32 19.01 -14.57
N GLU A 229 -11.90 19.02 -15.77
CA GLU A 229 -12.99 18.08 -16.09
C GLU A 229 -12.52 16.61 -16.10
N ALA A 230 -11.36 16.32 -16.68
CA ALA A 230 -10.78 14.98 -16.71
C ALA A 230 -10.41 14.50 -15.30
N ALA A 231 -9.88 15.41 -14.47
CA ALA A 231 -9.61 15.16 -13.07
C ALA A 231 -10.89 14.79 -12.31
N ILE A 232 -11.95 15.61 -12.41
CA ILE A 232 -13.24 15.38 -11.73
C ILE A 232 -13.84 14.03 -12.14
N ARG A 233 -13.84 13.69 -13.44
CA ARG A 233 -14.37 12.40 -13.92
C ARG A 233 -13.68 11.21 -13.24
N ASN A 234 -12.35 11.20 -13.24
CA ASN A 234 -11.59 10.09 -12.65
C ASN A 234 -11.69 10.03 -11.12
N LEU A 235 -11.64 11.19 -10.46
CA LEU A 235 -11.76 11.27 -9.00
C LEU A 235 -13.15 10.89 -8.51
N THR A 236 -14.21 11.23 -9.25
CA THR A 236 -15.59 10.86 -8.92
C THR A 236 -15.78 9.35 -8.95
N THR A 237 -15.24 8.67 -9.97
CA THR A 237 -15.21 7.19 -9.97
C THR A 237 -14.41 6.66 -8.79
N ALA A 238 -13.25 7.25 -8.47
CA ALA A 238 -12.39 6.77 -7.38
C ALA A 238 -13.02 6.86 -5.98
N ILE A 239 -14.00 7.74 -5.76
CA ILE A 239 -14.73 7.86 -4.48
C ILE A 239 -15.99 6.99 -4.42
N ASP A 240 -16.26 6.17 -5.43
CA ASP A 240 -17.37 5.21 -5.43
C ASP A 240 -17.01 3.97 -4.59
N THR A 241 -16.74 4.22 -3.31
CA THR A 241 -16.42 3.20 -2.30
C THR A 241 -17.11 3.56 -0.99
N PRO A 242 -17.33 2.57 -0.10
CA PRO A 242 -17.80 2.83 1.26
C PRO A 242 -16.86 3.78 2.02
N GLU A 243 -15.54 3.57 1.87
CA GLU A 243 -14.49 4.40 2.50
C GLU A 243 -13.99 5.49 1.55
N LYS A 244 -14.77 6.58 1.41
CA LYS A 244 -14.38 7.69 0.54
C LYS A 244 -13.06 8.32 0.98
N SER A 245 -12.12 8.49 0.04
CA SER A 245 -10.86 9.19 0.28
C SER A 245 -11.10 10.70 0.41
N TYR A 246 -10.83 11.26 1.59
CA TYR A 246 -10.95 12.71 1.81
C TYR A 246 -10.06 13.52 0.86
N LYS A 247 -8.90 12.98 0.46
CA LYS A 247 -7.98 13.61 -0.51
C LYS A 247 -8.63 13.72 -1.89
N ALA A 248 -9.31 12.65 -2.32
CA ALA A 248 -10.01 12.63 -3.60
C ALA A 248 -11.15 13.66 -3.62
N ILE A 249 -11.95 13.67 -2.55
CA ILE A 249 -13.05 14.62 -2.36
C ILE A 249 -12.53 16.07 -2.39
N PHE A 250 -11.40 16.33 -1.72
CA PHE A 250 -10.78 17.65 -1.72
C PHE A 250 -10.35 18.09 -3.13
N LEU A 251 -9.70 17.21 -3.88
CA LEU A 251 -9.33 17.49 -5.26
C LEU A 251 -10.56 17.77 -6.13
N ILE A 252 -11.64 17.00 -6.01
CA ILE A 252 -12.90 17.26 -6.73
C ILE A 252 -13.43 18.66 -6.40
N ALA A 253 -13.41 19.06 -5.13
CA ALA A 253 -13.84 20.39 -4.72
C ALA A 253 -12.96 21.49 -5.34
N ARG A 254 -11.64 21.31 -5.30
CA ARG A 254 -10.65 22.24 -5.88
C ARG A 254 -10.86 22.42 -7.37
N GLU A 255 -11.02 21.33 -8.11
CA GLU A 255 -11.19 21.36 -9.56
C GLU A 255 -12.57 21.92 -9.95
N ASN A 256 -13.64 21.66 -9.19
CA ASN A 256 -14.94 22.32 -9.41
C ASN A 256 -14.87 23.83 -9.19
N TYR A 257 -14.09 24.28 -8.20
CA TYR A 257 -13.89 25.71 -7.95
C TYR A 257 -13.17 26.38 -9.14
N LYS A 258 -12.13 25.74 -9.71
CA LYS A 258 -11.44 26.25 -10.91
C LYS A 258 -12.38 26.42 -12.11
N LEU A 259 -13.37 25.54 -12.25
CA LEU A 259 -14.38 25.62 -13.31
C LEU A 259 -15.51 26.63 -13.03
N GLY A 260 -15.51 27.29 -11.87
CA GLY A 260 -16.59 28.21 -11.47
C GLY A 260 -17.82 27.54 -10.85
N ASN A 261 -17.80 26.20 -10.70
CA ASN A 261 -18.89 25.40 -10.10
C ASN A 261 -18.90 25.53 -8.57
N THR A 262 -19.16 26.74 -8.08
CA THR A 262 -18.98 27.12 -6.66
C THR A 262 -19.88 26.32 -5.71
N GLU A 263 -21.13 26.07 -6.10
CA GLU A 263 -22.06 25.27 -5.29
C GLU A 263 -21.57 23.82 -5.12
N GLU A 264 -21.12 23.21 -6.22
CA GLU A 264 -20.65 21.82 -6.21
C GLU A 264 -19.34 21.69 -5.41
N SER A 265 -18.42 22.65 -5.58
CA SER A 265 -17.22 22.74 -4.76
C SER A 265 -17.54 22.78 -3.26
N LEU A 266 -18.51 23.61 -2.85
CA LEU A 266 -18.92 23.73 -1.45
C LEU A 266 -19.51 22.42 -0.91
N LYS A 267 -20.32 21.70 -1.71
CA LYS A 267 -20.85 20.38 -1.33
C LYS A 267 -19.72 19.40 -1.04
N PHE A 268 -18.72 19.31 -1.92
CA PHE A 268 -17.57 18.43 -1.72
C PHE A 268 -16.68 18.85 -0.54
N ILE A 269 -16.51 20.15 -0.27
CA ILE A 269 -15.80 20.62 0.94
C ILE A 269 -16.53 20.16 2.20
N ILE A 270 -17.85 20.28 2.25
CA ILE A 270 -18.66 19.82 3.38
C ILE A 270 -18.53 18.30 3.53
N LEU A 271 -18.57 17.56 2.42
CA LEU A 271 -18.39 16.11 2.42
C LEU A 271 -17.02 15.71 2.97
N ALA A 272 -15.93 16.35 2.52
CA ALA A 272 -14.57 16.07 3.00
C ALA A 272 -14.44 16.28 4.52
N LYS A 273 -15.07 17.34 5.06
CA LYS A 273 -15.06 17.64 6.51
C LYS A 273 -15.83 16.61 7.35
N LYS A 274 -16.80 15.92 6.74
CA LYS A 274 -17.57 14.84 7.38
C LYS A 274 -16.87 13.48 7.30
N THR A 275 -15.87 13.33 6.42
CA THR A 275 -15.13 12.07 6.28
C THR A 275 -14.23 11.81 7.50
N PRO A 276 -14.33 10.66 8.20
CA PRO A 276 -13.58 10.37 9.43
C PRO A 276 -12.05 10.48 9.29
N SER A 277 -11.51 10.09 8.14
CA SER A 277 -10.06 10.12 7.84
C SER A 277 -9.46 11.53 7.76
N SER A 278 -10.28 12.58 7.67
CA SER A 278 -9.81 13.97 7.74
C SER A 278 -9.32 14.38 9.14
N ARG A 279 -9.66 13.60 10.19
CA ARG A 279 -9.38 13.91 11.60
C ARG A 279 -8.14 13.20 12.16
N SER A 280 -7.58 12.20 11.46
CA SER A 280 -6.57 11.30 12.02
C SER A 280 -5.15 11.43 11.43
N VAL A 281 -4.91 12.27 10.42
CA VAL A 281 -3.60 12.30 9.74
C VAL A 281 -2.59 13.24 10.45
N LYS A 282 -1.74 12.66 11.31
CA LYS A 282 -0.43 13.21 11.69
C LYS A 282 0.65 12.67 10.74
N GLY A 283 0.69 13.17 9.51
CA GLY A 283 1.70 12.75 8.52
C GLY A 283 1.85 13.79 7.43
N TYR A 284 3.09 14.06 7.02
CA TYR A 284 3.41 15.02 5.96
C TYR A 284 2.76 14.58 4.65
N SER A 285 1.75 15.33 4.23
CA SER A 285 0.91 15.05 3.07
C SER A 285 1.44 15.79 1.82
N PRO A 286 1.33 15.19 0.63
CA PRO A 286 1.50 15.90 -0.65
C PRO A 286 0.48 17.02 -0.85
N VAL A 287 -0.69 16.92 -0.22
CA VAL A 287 -1.61 18.04 -0.05
C VAL A 287 -0.93 18.99 0.93
N SER A 288 -0.42 20.08 0.38
CA SER A 288 0.37 21.08 1.07
C SER A 288 -0.33 21.53 2.35
N ARG A 289 0.45 21.89 3.38
CA ARG A 289 -0.06 22.54 4.60
C ARG A 289 -0.94 23.77 4.28
N TRP A 290 -0.72 24.37 3.11
CA TRP A 290 -1.51 25.45 2.52
C TRP A 290 -2.93 25.01 2.08
N GLU A 291 -3.08 23.87 1.39
CA GLU A 291 -4.40 23.33 0.99
C GLU A 291 -5.26 22.91 2.19
N MET A 292 -4.63 22.41 3.26
CA MET A 292 -5.30 22.15 4.54
C MET A 292 -5.71 23.45 5.27
N ASN A 293 -4.95 24.53 5.09
CA ASN A 293 -5.32 25.86 5.61
C ASN A 293 -6.42 26.51 4.77
N TRP A 294 -6.46 26.29 3.45
CA TRP A 294 -7.54 26.72 2.55
C TRP A 294 -8.91 26.16 2.98
N LEU A 295 -8.95 24.90 3.45
CA LEU A 295 -10.16 24.29 4.04
C LEU A 295 -10.64 24.94 5.34
N ARG A 296 -9.72 25.57 6.09
CA ARG A 296 -9.99 26.16 7.42
C ARG A 296 -10.46 27.60 7.33
N THR A 297 -10.02 28.36 6.33
CA THR A 297 -10.26 29.81 6.27
C THR A 297 -11.57 30.23 5.64
N ARG A 298 -12.44 29.30 5.23
CA ARG A 298 -13.83 29.54 4.73
C ARG A 298 -13.97 30.40 3.46
N ASP A 299 -12.92 31.13 3.07
CA ASP A 299 -13.02 32.21 2.10
C ASP A 299 -12.19 32.00 0.83
N GLY A 300 -11.46 30.88 0.73
CA GLY A 300 -10.77 30.47 -0.50
C GLY A 300 -9.70 31.43 -1.04
N LYS A 301 -9.41 32.55 -0.36
CA LYS A 301 -8.44 33.56 -0.79
C LYS A 301 -7.02 33.17 -0.38
N LYS A 302 -6.09 33.34 -1.33
CA LYS A 302 -4.64 33.28 -1.08
C LYS A 302 -4.28 34.39 -0.08
N PRO A 303 -3.63 34.10 1.07
CA PRO A 303 -3.10 35.17 1.91
C PRO A 303 -2.02 35.92 1.13
N SER A 304 -2.08 37.25 1.19
CA SER A 304 -1.04 38.16 0.70
C SER A 304 0.29 37.92 1.39
#